data_AF-A0A1F8R194-F1
#
_entry.id   AF-A0A1F8R194-F1
#
_cell.length_a   1.000
_cell.length_b   1.000
_cell.length_c   1.000
_cell.angle_alpha   90.00
_cell.angle_beta   90.00
_cell.angle_gamma   90.00
#
_symmetry.space_group_name_H-M   'P 1'
#
loop_
_entity.id
_entity.type
_entity.pdbx_description
1 polymer ?
#
loop_
_entity_poly.entity_id
_entity_poly.type
_entity_poly.pdbx_seq_one_letter_code
_entity_poly.pdbx_strand_id
1 'polypeptide(L)' 'MDFPLTWDDSYAIARELIARHPDTNLDRVSLGMIYSWTVELPTFEDDRELANDAILTAIFQEWFEEVNSL' A
#
# COMPACT_ATOMS: atom_id res chain seq x y z
N MET A 1 6.11 -19.63 -2.77
CA MET A 1 6.02 -18.73 -3.94
C MET A 1 5.38 -17.50 -3.40
N ASP A 2 6.15 -16.43 -3.24
CA ASP A 2 5.57 -15.12 -3.06
C ASP A 2 5.05 -14.74 -4.45
N PHE A 3 3.73 -14.72 -4.59
CA PHE A 3 3.10 -14.29 -5.82
C PHE A 3 3.31 -12.77 -5.97
N PRO A 4 3.43 -12.26 -7.21
CA PRO A 4 3.50 -10.82 -7.41
C PRO A 4 2.27 -10.14 -6.81
N LEU A 5 2.48 -8.98 -6.19
CA LEU A 5 1.40 -8.14 -5.69
C LEU A 5 0.78 -7.37 -6.86
N THR A 6 -0.55 -7.37 -6.90
CA THR A 6 -1.34 -6.56 -7.82
C THR A 6 -2.14 -5.51 -7.07
N TRP A 7 -2.78 -4.58 -7.78
CA TRP A 7 -3.62 -3.56 -7.14
C TRP A 7 -4.82 -4.13 -6.36
N ASP A 8 -5.21 -5.38 -6.63
CA ASP A 8 -6.27 -6.08 -5.89
C ASP A 8 -5.79 -6.54 -4.49
N ASP A 9 -4.48 -6.62 -4.25
CA ASP A 9 -3.88 -7.12 -3.02
C ASP A 9 -3.69 -6.01 -1.96
N SER A 10 -4.72 -5.19 -1.73
CA SER A 10 -4.62 -3.99 -0.87
C SER A 10 -4.03 -4.26 0.52
N TYR A 11 -4.46 -5.35 1.16
CA TYR A 11 -3.94 -5.78 2.47
C TYR A 11 -2.45 -6.15 2.42
N ALA A 12 -2.06 -6.97 1.44
CA ALA A 12 -0.67 -7.45 1.33
C ALA A 12 0.27 -6.29 0.97
N ILE A 13 -0.16 -5.36 0.11
CA ILE A 13 0.56 -4.13 -0.16
C ILE A 13 0.72 -3.32 1.13
N ALA A 14 -0.36 -3.07 1.88
CA ALA A 14 -0.30 -2.32 3.13
C ALA A 14 0.71 -2.91 4.13
N ARG A 15 0.73 -4.23 4.28
CA ARG A 15 1.70 -4.96 5.12
C ARG A 15 3.15 -4.74 4.68
N GLU A 16 3.41 -4.81 3.38
CA GLU A 16 4.74 -4.55 2.82
C GLU A 16 5.17 -3.09 2.99
N LEU A 17 4.22 -2.15 2.94
CA LEU A 17 4.48 -0.74 3.19
C LEU A 17 4.75 -0.47 4.69
N ILE A 18 3.97 -1.06 5.61
CA ILE A 18 4.23 -1.00 7.07
C ILE A 18 5.63 -1.49 7.39
N ALA A 19 6.02 -2.64 6.82
CA ALA A 19 7.33 -3.24 7.08
C ALA A 19 8.50 -2.35 6.60
N ARG A 20 8.32 -1.63 5.48
CA ARG A 20 9.32 -0.70 4.94
C ARG A 20 9.30 0.67 5.59
N HIS A 21 8.16 1.09 6.13
CA HIS A 21 7.93 2.42 6.66
C HIS A 21 7.29 2.38 8.07
N PRO A 22 7.93 1.72 9.06
CA PRO A 22 7.33 1.48 10.37
C PRO A 22 7.07 2.75 11.18
N ASP A 23 7.87 3.80 10.97
CA ASP A 23 7.79 5.07 11.70
C ASP A 23 6.98 6.15 10.95
N THR A 24 6.27 5.77 9.87
CA THR A 24 5.50 6.73 9.07
C THR A 24 4.30 7.24 9.86
N ASN A 25 4.17 8.57 9.95
CA ASN A 25 2.96 9.20 10.45
C ASN A 25 1.88 9.21 9.36
N LEU A 26 0.85 8.38 9.54
CA LEU A 26 -0.27 8.21 8.60
C LEU A 26 -1.07 9.49 8.36
N ASP A 27 -1.13 10.44 9.31
CA ASP A 27 -1.81 11.74 9.11
C ASP A 27 -1.16 12.61 8.03
N ARG A 28 0.08 12.28 7.65
CA ARG A 28 0.84 12.99 6.61
C ARG A 28 0.96 12.21 5.31
N VAL A 29 0.41 11.00 5.25
CA VAL A 29 0.47 10.16 4.06
C VAL A 29 -0.63 10.60 3.09
N SER A 30 -0.26 10.77 1.82
CA SER A 30 -1.19 11.07 0.74
C SER A 30 -1.32 9.88 -0.21
N LEU A 31 -2.38 9.83 -1.01
CA LEU A 31 -2.55 8.77 -2.01
C LEU A 31 -1.39 8.71 -3.02
N GLY A 32 -0.79 9.86 -3.36
CA GLY A 32 0.41 9.91 -4.21
C GLY A 32 1.63 9.23 -3.57
N MET A 33 1.75 9.28 -2.24
CA MET A 33 2.81 8.55 -1.52
C MET A 33 2.52 7.05 -1.52
N ILE A 34 1.27 6.64 -1.26
CA ILE A 34 0.87 5.23 -1.36
C ILE A 34 1.15 4.68 -2.75
N TYR A 35 0.81 5.42 -3.80
CA TYR A 35 1.13 5.04 -5.17
C TYR A 35 2.63 4.87 -5.39
N SER A 36 3.44 5.90 -5.05
CA SER A 36 4.90 5.86 -5.24
C SER A 36 5.53 4.67 -4.52
N TRP A 37 5.18 4.47 -3.25
CA TRP A 37 5.73 3.37 -2.48
C TRP A 37 5.30 2.01 -3.01
N THR A 38 4.05 1.87 -3.45
CA THR A 38 3.54 0.60 -4.00
C THR A 38 4.26 0.23 -5.30
N VAL A 39 4.42 1.16 -6.24
CA VAL A 39 5.11 0.87 -7.52
C VAL A 39 6.63 0.72 -7.37
N GLU A 40 7.19 1.12 -6.24
CA GLU A 40 8.59 0.91 -5.84
C GLU A 40 8.81 -0.44 -5.13
N LEU A 41 7.74 -1.16 -4.77
CA LEU A 41 7.87 -2.49 -4.17
C LEU A 41 8.49 -3.47 -5.20
N PRO A 42 9.54 -4.22 -4.81
CA PRO A 42 10.17 -5.20 -5.71
C PRO A 42 9.25 -6.38 -6.06
N THR A 43 8.20 -6.60 -5.27
CA THR A 43 7.21 -7.67 -5.46
C THR A 43 5.97 -7.20 -6.22
N PHE A 44 5.84 -5.90 -6.52
CA PHE A 44 4.67 -5.37 -7.22
C PHE A 44 4.82 -5.52 -8.74
N GLU A 45 3.88 -6.22 -9.36
CA GLU A 45 3.87 -6.52 -10.80
C GLU A 45 2.44 -6.36 -11.35
N ASP A 46 2.04 -5.11 -11.57
CA ASP A 46 0.76 -4.75 -12.18
C ASP A 46 0.87 -3.44 -12.96
N ASP A 47 -0.15 -3.14 -13.77
CA ASP A 47 -0.19 -1.93 -14.59
C ASP A 47 -0.39 -0.68 -13.72
N ARG A 48 0.57 0.23 -13.79
CA ARG A 48 0.56 1.49 -13.04
C ARG A 48 -0.62 2.39 -13.42
N GLU A 49 -1.16 2.26 -14.63
CA GLU A 49 -2.31 3.04 -15.10
C GLU A 49 -3.64 2.60 -14.46
N LEU A 50 -3.70 1.42 -13.83
CA LEU A 50 -4.88 0.96 -13.10
C LEU A 50 -5.07 1.67 -11.76
N ALA A 51 -4.02 2.30 -11.23
CA ALA A 51 -4.07 3.03 -9.98
C ALA A 51 -5.12 4.15 -10.03
N ASN A 52 -5.99 4.17 -9.02
CA ASN A 52 -7.01 5.19 -8.84
C ASN A 52 -7.25 5.44 -7.36
N ASP A 53 -7.95 6.51 -7.04
CA ASP A 53 -8.17 6.93 -5.65
C ASP A 53 -8.83 5.84 -4.80
N ALA A 54 -9.71 5.00 -5.38
CA ALA A 54 -10.38 3.94 -4.63
C ALA A 54 -9.38 2.84 -4.20
N ILE A 55 -8.52 2.39 -5.12
CA ILE A 55 -7.47 1.39 -4.83
C ILE A 55 -6.48 1.93 -3.81
N LEU A 56 -5.98 3.15 -4.02
CA LEU A 56 -4.98 3.75 -3.15
C LEU A 56 -5.55 4.02 -1.75
N THR A 57 -6.84 4.39 -1.67
CA THR A 57 -7.55 4.54 -0.40
C THR A 57 -7.73 3.20 0.30
N ALA A 58 -8.03 2.11 -0.42
CA ALA A 58 -8.14 0.78 0.17
C ALA A 58 -6.82 0.36 0.82
N ILE A 59 -5.69 0.51 0.12
CA ILE A 59 -4.35 0.26 0.69
C ILE A 59 -4.09 1.12 1.94
N PHE A 60 -4.41 2.41 1.89
CA PHE A 60 -4.25 3.30 3.04
C PHE A 60 -5.12 2.89 4.24
N GLN A 61 -6.36 2.46 3.99
CA GLN A 61 -7.27 1.97 5.02
C GLN A 61 -6.76 0.71 5.68
N GLU A 62 -6.29 -0.28 4.90
CA GLU A 62 -5.70 -1.51 5.42
C GLU A 62 -4.47 -1.21 6.30
N TRP A 63 -3.62 -0.27 5.89
CA TRP A 63 -2.50 0.18 6.72
C TRP A 63 -3.00 0.83 8.02
N PHE A 64 -3.94 1.76 7.91
CA PHE A 64 -4.50 2.44 9.07
C PHE A 64 -5.14 1.46 10.05
N GLU A 65 -5.87 0.45 9.56
CA GLU A 65 -6.47 -0.59 10.38
C GLU A 65 -5.41 -1.44 11.08
N GLU A 66 -4.36 -1.89 10.40
CA GLU A 66 -3.28 -2.68 11.02
C GLU A 66 -2.54 -1.89 12.13
N VAL A 67 -2.37 -0.58 11.97
CA VAL A 67 -1.69 0.27 12.98
C VAL A 67 -2.61 0.65 14.15
N ASN A 68 -3.92 0.77 13.92
CA ASN A 68 -4.90 1.19 14.93
C ASN A 68 -5.76 0.04 15.49
N SER A 69 -5.56 -1.20 15.02
CA SER A 69 -6.16 -2.39 15.63
C SER A 69 -5.62 -2.56 17.05
N LEU A 70 -6.53 -2.43 18.03
CA LEU A 70 -6.27 -2.48 19.48
C LEU A 70 -5.75 -3.84 19.96
#